data_AF-A0A246HPE5-F1
#
_entry.id   AF-A0A246HPE5-F1
#
_cell.length_a   1.000
_cell.length_b   1.000
_cell.length_c   1.000
_cell.angle_alpha   90.00
_cell.angle_beta   90.00
_cell.angle_gamma   90.00
#
_symmetry.space_group_name_H-M   'P 1'
#
loop_
_entity.id
_entity.type
_entity.pdbx_description
1 polymer ?
#
loop_
_entity_poly.entity_id
_entity_poly.type
_entity_poly.pdbx_seq_one_letter_code
_entity_poly.pdbx_strand_id
1 'polypeptide(L)'
;MVGLLGLAGGVPATAAEPPPALRYGEIASADAFRARLPPDAIVSARIALDATKVPAELRSLVPLAEYWGIGDDVIRDMLQESESQAQKAALAKAVNPHNAAITAWLDSLPAGQPMSDEAAAFMYMQLGLEEMGLFETH
;
A
#
# COMPACT_ATOMS: atom_id res chain seq x y z
N MET A 1 -28.92 -49.03 38.83
CA MET A 1 -29.88 -48.26 38.02
C MET A 1 -29.15 -47.02 37.52
N VAL A 2 -28.88 -47.01 36.20
CA VAL A 2 -28.57 -45.90 35.28
C VAL A 2 -27.82 -44.67 35.84
N GLY A 3 -26.57 -44.51 35.38
CA GLY A 3 -25.82 -43.26 35.49
C GLY A 3 -26.14 -42.26 34.38
N LEU A 4 -25.65 -41.03 34.51
CA LEU A 4 -25.55 -40.07 33.41
C LEU A 4 -24.40 -39.09 33.70
N LEU A 5 -23.22 -39.36 33.14
CA LEU A 5 -22.15 -38.39 32.95
C LEU A 5 -22.30 -37.85 31.53
N GLY A 6 -22.79 -36.61 31.38
CA GLY A 6 -22.86 -35.92 30.10
C GLY A 6 -21.55 -35.17 29.84
N LEU A 7 -20.72 -35.73 28.97
CA LEU A 7 -19.49 -35.13 28.46
C LEU A 7 -19.83 -33.89 27.60
N ALA A 8 -19.25 -32.74 27.94
CA ALA A 8 -19.23 -31.56 27.10
C ALA A 8 -18.31 -31.83 25.90
N GLY A 9 -18.89 -32.11 24.73
CA GLY A 9 -18.17 -32.18 23.46
C GLY A 9 -17.79 -30.77 23.01
N GLY A 10 -16.55 -30.36 23.28
CA GLY A 10 -15.94 -29.22 22.59
C GLY A 10 -15.64 -29.63 21.15
N VAL A 11 -16.30 -28.98 20.19
CA VAL A 11 -15.95 -29.10 18.77
C VAL A 11 -14.55 -28.49 18.62
N PRO A 12 -13.55 -29.20 18.09
CA PRO A 12 -12.26 -28.58 17.80
C PRO A 12 -12.50 -27.50 16.76
N ALA A 13 -12.05 -26.28 17.04
CA ALA A 13 -11.94 -25.24 16.03
C ALA A 13 -11.00 -25.77 14.95
N THR A 14 -11.55 -26.24 13.84
CA THR A 14 -10.80 -26.62 12.65
C THR A 14 -9.96 -25.41 12.27
N ALA A 15 -8.64 -25.54 12.35
CA ALA A 15 -7.76 -24.55 11.76
C ALA A 15 -8.14 -24.47 10.29
N ALA A 16 -8.69 -23.33 9.86
CA ALA A 16 -9.06 -23.11 8.48
C ALA A 16 -7.82 -23.35 7.62
N GLU A 17 -7.99 -24.12 6.55
CA GLU A 17 -6.92 -24.37 5.59
C GLU A 17 -6.41 -23.01 5.06
N PRO A 18 -5.08 -22.80 4.96
CA PRO A 18 -4.55 -21.52 4.52
C PRO A 18 -5.15 -21.17 3.14
N PRO A 19 -5.57 -19.92 2.94
CA PRO A 19 -6.28 -19.57 1.73
C PRO A 19 -5.37 -19.74 0.51
N PRO A 20 -5.92 -20.18 -0.64
CA PRO A 20 -5.12 -20.55 -1.81
C PRO A 20 -4.37 -19.34 -2.37
N ALA A 21 -3.16 -19.55 -2.91
CA ALA A 21 -2.37 -18.47 -3.51
C ALA A 21 -3.15 -17.67 -4.58
N LEU A 22 -2.84 -16.38 -4.67
CA LEU A 22 -3.42 -15.46 -5.67
C LEU A 22 -3.17 -15.96 -7.09
N ARG A 23 -4.18 -15.88 -7.96
CA ARG A 23 -4.07 -16.25 -9.38
C ARG A 23 -4.13 -15.01 -10.27
N TYR A 24 -3.33 -14.99 -11.33
CA TYR A 24 -3.40 -13.92 -12.32
C TYR A 24 -4.79 -13.87 -12.98
N GLY A 25 -5.38 -12.68 -13.09
CA GLY A 25 -6.72 -12.47 -13.63
C GLY A 25 -7.86 -12.86 -12.69
N GLU A 26 -7.56 -13.21 -11.44
CA GLU A 26 -8.57 -13.45 -10.42
C GLU A 26 -9.31 -12.16 -10.06
N ILE A 27 -10.63 -12.26 -9.88
CA ILE A 27 -11.48 -11.17 -9.43
C ILE A 27 -12.08 -11.56 -8.08
N ALA A 28 -11.77 -10.78 -7.04
CA ALA A 28 -12.27 -10.96 -5.69
C ALA A 28 -12.38 -9.60 -4.98
N SER A 29 -12.90 -9.58 -3.75
CA SER A 29 -12.88 -8.37 -2.92
C SER A 29 -11.48 -8.09 -2.36
N ALA A 30 -11.24 -6.84 -1.96
CA ALA A 30 -10.01 -6.44 -1.27
C ALA A 30 -9.76 -7.29 -0.01
N ASP A 31 -10.79 -7.54 0.80
CA ASP A 31 -10.68 -8.41 1.99
C ASP A 31 -10.24 -9.84 1.65
N ALA A 32 -10.76 -10.39 0.55
CA ALA A 32 -10.39 -11.74 0.10
C ALA A 32 -8.95 -11.81 -0.42
N PHE A 33 -8.44 -10.73 -1.01
CA PHE A 33 -7.03 -10.61 -1.36
C PHE A 33 -6.16 -10.41 -0.13
N ARG A 34 -6.55 -9.50 0.78
CA ARG A 34 -5.84 -9.21 2.02
C ARG A 34 -5.64 -10.45 2.90
N ALA A 35 -6.67 -11.30 3.03
CA ALA A 35 -6.58 -12.55 3.79
C ALA A 35 -5.53 -13.55 3.25
N ARG A 36 -5.07 -13.35 2.01
CA ARG A 36 -4.10 -14.20 1.31
C ARG A 36 -2.71 -13.59 1.18
N LEU A 37 -2.56 -12.30 1.53
CA LEU A 37 -1.27 -11.64 1.48
C LEU A 37 -0.35 -12.14 2.61
N PRO A 38 0.96 -12.25 2.35
CA PRO A 38 1.90 -12.65 3.39
C PRO A 38 2.04 -11.55 4.46
N PRO A 39 2.45 -11.89 5.69
CA PRO A 39 2.57 -10.90 6.78
C PRO A 39 3.55 -9.75 6.49
N ASP A 40 4.51 -9.97 5.59
CA ASP A 40 5.53 -9.00 5.18
C ASP A 40 5.19 -8.28 3.87
N ALA A 41 3.95 -8.39 3.37
CA ALA A 41 3.53 -7.82 2.08
C ALA A 41 3.87 -6.32 1.93
N ILE A 42 3.66 -5.52 2.99
CA ILE A 42 4.00 -4.08 2.98
C ILE A 42 5.50 -3.89 2.75
N VAL A 43 6.35 -4.65 3.45
CA VAL A 43 7.81 -4.53 3.32
C VAL A 43 8.26 -4.98 1.93
N SER A 44 7.71 -6.10 1.45
CA SER A 44 8.02 -6.66 0.14
C SER A 44 7.54 -5.81 -1.05
N ALA A 45 6.52 -4.97 -0.85
CA ALA A 45 6.02 -4.06 -1.87
C ALA A 45 6.84 -2.76 -2.00
N ARG A 46 7.72 -2.46 -1.03
CA ARG A 46 8.62 -1.31 -1.11
C ARG A 46 9.79 -1.62 -2.02
N ILE A 47 10.18 -0.63 -2.81
CA ILE A 47 11.30 -0.72 -3.74
C ILE A 47 12.30 0.38 -3.43
N ALA A 48 13.58 0.09 -3.63
CA ALA A 48 14.63 1.11 -3.57
C ALA A 48 14.63 1.89 -4.89
N LEU A 49 14.65 3.22 -4.81
CA LEU A 49 14.53 4.10 -5.96
C LEU A 49 15.88 4.71 -6.35
N ASP A 50 16.08 4.92 -7.66
CA ASP A 50 17.24 5.65 -8.15
C ASP A 50 16.96 7.16 -8.13
N ALA A 51 17.44 7.85 -7.10
CA ALA A 51 17.27 9.30 -6.96
C ALA A 51 17.82 10.10 -8.14
N THR A 52 18.73 9.56 -8.96
CA THR A 52 19.25 10.26 -10.14
C THR A 52 18.21 10.38 -11.26
N LYS A 53 17.19 9.52 -11.27
CA LYS A 53 16.05 9.56 -12.21
C LYS A 53 14.91 10.48 -11.75
N VAL A 54 14.99 11.00 -10.53
CA VAL A 54 14.04 11.96 -9.96
C VAL A 54 14.56 13.39 -10.17
N PRO A 55 13.69 14.36 -10.55
CA PRO A 55 14.05 15.77 -10.63
C PRO A 55 14.72 16.27 -9.35
N ALA A 56 15.75 17.12 -9.49
CA ALA A 56 16.64 17.47 -8.39
C ALA A 56 15.89 18.05 -7.17
N GLU A 57 14.86 18.85 -7.43
CA GLU A 57 13.99 19.49 -6.46
C GLU A 57 13.04 18.51 -5.73
N LEU A 58 12.83 17.31 -6.27
CA LEU A 58 11.98 16.27 -5.69
C LEU A 58 12.77 15.15 -5.01
N ARG A 59 14.10 15.11 -5.17
CA ARG A 59 14.96 14.02 -4.63
C ARG A 59 14.87 13.84 -3.12
N SER A 60 14.60 14.91 -2.38
CA SER A 60 14.40 14.85 -0.93
C SER A 60 13.19 13.99 -0.52
N LEU A 61 12.23 13.80 -1.44
CA LEU A 61 11.03 12.99 -1.21
C LEU A 61 11.24 11.51 -1.53
N VAL A 62 12.39 11.12 -2.10
CA VAL A 62 12.66 9.72 -2.49
C VAL A 62 12.41 8.74 -1.33
N PRO A 63 12.93 8.95 -0.10
CA PRO A 63 12.67 8.03 1.01
C PRO A 63 11.18 7.94 1.39
N LEU A 64 10.39 9.01 1.15
CA LEU A 64 8.95 8.97 1.36
C LEU A 64 8.24 8.18 0.25
N ALA A 65 8.65 8.36 -1.01
CA ALA A 65 8.13 7.59 -2.13
C ALA A 65 8.47 6.09 -2.01
N GLU A 66 9.66 5.73 -1.52
CA GLU A 66 10.03 4.33 -1.20
C GLU A 66 9.11 3.73 -0.13
N TYR A 67 8.70 4.53 0.86
CA TYR A 67 7.90 4.07 1.99
C TYR A 67 6.39 4.00 1.69
N TRP A 68 5.87 5.05 1.05
CA TRP A 68 4.43 5.32 0.85
C TRP A 68 3.95 5.06 -0.58
N GLY A 69 4.86 5.01 -1.56
CA GLY A 69 4.56 4.86 -2.99
C GLY A 69 4.26 3.44 -3.44
N ILE A 70 3.48 2.68 -2.66
CA ILE A 70 3.10 1.31 -2.96
C ILE A 70 1.99 1.29 -4.03
N GLY A 71 2.21 0.56 -5.13
CA GLY A 71 1.28 0.52 -6.26
C GLY A 71 0.03 -0.35 -6.08
N ASP A 72 0.16 -1.46 -5.35
CA ASP A 72 -0.96 -2.35 -5.02
C ASP A 72 -1.90 -1.66 -4.02
N ASP A 73 -3.18 -1.55 -4.37
CA ASP A 73 -4.19 -0.83 -3.58
C ASP A 73 -4.51 -1.52 -2.26
N VAL A 74 -4.57 -2.85 -2.23
CA VAL A 74 -4.77 -3.62 -1.00
C VAL A 74 -3.60 -3.43 -0.04
N ILE A 75 -2.36 -3.50 -0.53
CA ILE A 75 -1.18 -3.31 0.33
C ILE A 75 -1.04 -1.85 0.76
N ARG A 76 -1.37 -0.89 -0.11
CA ARG A 76 -1.35 0.54 0.22
C ARG A 76 -2.39 0.87 1.30
N ASP A 77 -3.60 0.34 1.23
CA ASP A 77 -4.61 0.46 2.29
C ASP A 77 -4.12 -0.15 3.61
N MET A 78 -3.53 -1.35 3.58
CA MET A 78 -2.92 -1.97 4.77
C MET A 78 -1.84 -1.07 5.41
N LEU A 79 -0.97 -0.46 4.61
CA LEU A 79 0.03 0.49 5.10
C LEU A 79 -0.66 1.68 5.78
N GLN A 80 -1.62 2.31 5.11
CA GLN A 80 -2.35 3.45 5.65
C GLN A 80 -3.02 3.10 6.98
N GLU A 81 -3.71 1.97 7.10
CA GLU A 81 -4.34 1.56 8.36
C GLU A 81 -3.32 1.31 9.49
N SER A 82 -2.15 0.77 9.16
CA SER A 82 -1.11 0.45 10.15
C SER A 82 -0.40 1.68 10.70
N GLU A 83 -0.41 2.78 9.95
CA GLU A 83 0.32 4.00 10.29
C GLU A 83 -0.46 4.94 11.20
N SER A 84 0.27 5.60 12.10
CA SER A 84 -0.33 6.58 13.01
C SER A 84 -0.79 7.83 12.26
N GLN A 85 -1.80 8.53 12.79
CA GLN A 85 -2.24 9.83 12.27
C GLN A 85 -1.10 10.86 12.22
N ALA A 86 -0.14 10.79 13.15
CA ALA A 86 1.03 11.65 13.15
C ALA A 86 1.96 11.39 11.94
N GLN A 87 2.14 10.13 11.55
CA GLN A 87 2.93 9.77 10.37
C GLN A 87 2.25 10.20 9.07
N LYS A 88 0.93 10.00 8.97
CA LYS A 88 0.13 10.48 7.83
C LYS A 88 0.18 12.00 7.68
N ALA A 89 0.04 12.73 8.79
CA ALA A 89 0.16 14.18 8.81
C ALA A 89 1.58 14.65 8.44
N ALA A 90 2.62 13.92 8.88
CA ALA A 90 4.00 14.21 8.51
C ALA A 90 4.25 14.00 7.01
N LEU A 91 3.70 12.95 6.41
CA LEU A 91 3.70 12.73 4.96
C LEU A 91 3.05 13.90 4.23
N ALA A 92 1.81 14.24 4.58
CA ALA A 92 1.06 15.32 3.94
C ALA A 92 1.81 16.65 4.00
N LYS A 93 2.34 17.01 5.18
CA LYS A 93 3.15 18.21 5.37
C LYS A 93 4.40 18.23 4.49
N ALA A 94 5.05 17.08 4.30
CA ALA A 94 6.26 16.98 3.51
C ALA A 94 5.98 17.02 1.99
N VAL A 95 4.86 16.45 1.54
CA VAL A 95 4.58 16.22 0.12
C VAL A 95 3.68 17.29 -0.50
N ASN A 96 2.68 17.82 0.22
CA ASN A 96 1.74 18.81 -0.32
C ASN A 96 2.42 20.04 -0.96
N PRO A 97 3.50 20.61 -0.40
CA PRO A 97 4.22 21.73 -1.04
C PRO A 97 4.82 21.39 -2.41
N HIS A 98 4.96 20.11 -2.74
CA HIS A 98 5.57 19.63 -3.98
C HIS A 98 4.54 19.02 -4.94
N ASN A 99 3.26 18.91 -4.58
CA ASN A 99 2.27 18.20 -5.38
C ASN A 99 2.19 18.71 -6.83
N ALA A 100 2.18 20.02 -7.04
CA ALA A 100 2.16 20.60 -8.38
C ALA A 100 3.42 20.25 -9.20
N ALA A 101 4.59 20.24 -8.56
CA ALA A 101 5.85 19.87 -9.22
C ALA A 101 5.91 18.37 -9.55
N ILE A 102 5.40 17.51 -8.66
CA ILE A 102 5.27 16.08 -8.91
C ILE A 102 4.33 15.85 -10.10
N THR A 103 3.13 16.43 -10.09
CA THR A 103 2.18 16.30 -11.20
C THR A 103 2.75 16.81 -12.52
N ALA A 104 3.40 17.98 -12.52
CA ALA A 104 4.05 18.51 -13.72
C ALA A 104 5.16 17.58 -14.25
N TRP A 105 5.93 16.94 -13.37
CA TRP A 105 6.93 15.95 -13.78
C TRP A 105 6.26 14.70 -14.38
N LEU A 106 5.22 14.16 -13.73
CA LEU A 106 4.49 12.99 -14.22
C LEU A 106 3.82 13.27 -15.58
N ASP A 107 3.22 14.45 -15.76
CA ASP A 107 2.59 14.88 -17.01
C ASP A 107 3.61 15.09 -18.16
N SER A 108 4.89 15.30 -17.82
CA SER A 108 5.96 15.47 -18.80
C SER A 108 6.47 14.15 -19.40
N LEU A 109 6.08 13.02 -18.82
CA LEU A 109 6.58 11.70 -19.25
C LEU A 109 6.05 11.33 -20.65
N PRO A 110 6.87 10.70 -21.52
CA PRO A 110 6.44 10.34 -22.85
C PRO A 110 5.26 9.37 -22.85
N ALA A 111 4.18 9.75 -23.54
CA ALA A 111 3.03 8.87 -23.72
C ALA A 111 3.43 7.56 -24.43
N GLY A 112 2.83 6.44 -24.00
CA GLY A 112 3.05 5.12 -24.60
C GLY A 112 4.35 4.43 -24.19
N GLN A 113 5.14 5.03 -23.29
CA GLN A 113 6.27 4.35 -22.66
C GLN A 113 5.87 3.83 -21.27
N PRO A 114 6.45 2.71 -20.81
CA PRO A 114 6.31 2.28 -19.42
C PRO A 114 6.81 3.37 -18.48
N MET A 115 6.04 3.61 -17.41
CA MET A 115 6.46 4.49 -16.33
C MET A 115 7.67 3.89 -15.61
N SER A 116 8.63 4.72 -15.19
CA SER A 116 9.72 4.24 -14.35
C SER A 116 9.23 3.96 -12.93
N ASP A 117 9.95 3.12 -12.20
CA ASP A 117 9.67 2.80 -10.81
C ASP A 117 9.55 4.05 -9.93
N GLU A 118 10.42 5.05 -10.16
CA GLU A 118 10.42 6.31 -9.44
C GLU A 118 9.16 7.14 -9.73
N ALA A 119 8.79 7.27 -11.00
CA ALA A 119 7.58 7.99 -11.38
C ALA A 119 6.34 7.29 -10.82
N ALA A 120 6.29 5.95 -10.87
CA ALA A 120 5.20 5.17 -10.31
C ALA A 120 5.10 5.36 -8.80
N ALA A 121 6.20 5.27 -8.06
CA ALA A 121 6.21 5.47 -6.61
C ALA A 121 5.74 6.87 -6.20
N PHE A 122 6.15 7.92 -6.93
CA PHE A 122 5.67 9.29 -6.68
C PHE A 122 4.18 9.46 -7.00
N MET A 123 3.71 8.87 -8.10
CA MET A 123 2.28 8.85 -8.44
C MET A 123 1.46 8.16 -7.35
N TYR A 124 1.88 6.97 -6.90
CA TYR A 124 1.18 6.22 -5.86
C TYR A 124 1.28 6.86 -4.47
N MET A 125 2.35 7.61 -4.20
CA MET A 125 2.45 8.44 -2.99
C MET A 125 1.41 9.57 -3.00
N GLN A 126 1.21 10.25 -4.13
CA GLN A 126 0.14 11.26 -4.27
C GLN A 126 -1.26 10.62 -4.17
N LEU A 127 -1.46 9.47 -4.80
CA LEU A 127 -2.71 8.72 -4.71
C LEU A 127 -3.02 8.30 -3.26
N GLY A 128 -2.01 7.87 -2.50
CA GLY A 128 -2.19 7.55 -1.08
C GLY A 128 -2.62 8.76 -0.24
N LEU A 129 -2.13 9.97 -0.55
CA LEU A 129 -2.63 11.19 0.08
C LEU A 129 -4.09 11.47 -0.27
N GLU A 130 -4.48 11.24 -1.52
CA GLU A 130 -5.86 11.43 -1.99
C GLU A 130 -6.81 10.45 -1.30
N GLU A 131 -6.46 9.16 -1.25
CA GLU A 131 -7.23 8.11 -0.57
C GLU A 131 -7.45 8.41 0.92
N MET A 132 -6.44 8.99 1.58
CA MET A 132 -6.53 9.42 2.98
C MET A 132 -7.26 10.75 3.19
N GLY A 133 -7.65 11.47 2.12
CA GLY A 133 -8.23 12.81 2.20
C GLY A 133 -7.27 13.89 2.69
N LEU A 134 -5.96 13.70 2.44
CA LEU A 134 -4.86 14.59 2.88
C LEU A 134 -4.18 15.33 1.72
N PHE A 135 -4.59 15.08 0.48
CA PHE A 135 -4.05 15.71 -0.71
C PHE A 135 -4.49 17.17 -0.84
N GLU A 136 -3.54 18.07 -1.10
CA GLU A 136 -3.80 19.49 -1.34
C GLU A 136 -3.10 19.97 -2.60
N THR A 137 -3.79 20.79 -3.40
CA THR A 137 -3.19 21.58 -4.48
C THR A 137 -2.97 23.00 -3.99
N HIS A 138 -1.71 23.43 -3.93
CA HIS A 138 -1.34 24.81 -3.61
C HIS A 138 -1.00 25.58 -4.89
#